data_AF-A0A7S4KF87-F1
#
_entry.id   AF-A0A7S4KF87-F1
#
_cell.length_a   1.000
_cell.length_b   1.000
_cell.length_c   1.000
_cell.angle_alpha   90.00
_cell.angle_beta   90.00
_cell.angle_gamma   90.00
#
_symmetry.space_group_name_H-M   'P 1'
#
loop_
_entity.id
_entity.type
_entity.pdbx_description
1 polymer ?
#
loop_
_entity_poly.entity_id
_entity_poly.type
_entity_poly.pdbx_seq_one_letter_code
_entity_poly.pdbx_strand_id
1 'polypeptide(L)'
;GSLDGSTNEMDFDEFHDFVIDCDLPTKAYGFDTMGLQYEEANKGSNDKVLELHEFIAMVTRVAFNRANPQVGLLYARESKAFKTEADSPLPDCLAELMAQILKLARRDNAAEFKTTTLVEPVVHETLQKRRDDLSQWWEMASGGKDTIEIEPWVEALDKLLLFSDVEIEIADGSFHRVRFSVPQAKAAFCAGCQDPQLGMMPSEVLECV
;
A
#
# COMPACT_ATOMS: atom_id res chain seq x y z
N GLY A 1 2.66 -3.17 -5.89
CA GLY A 1 3.22 -4.30 -6.64
C GLY A 1 4.63 -4.47 -6.17
N SER A 2 5.04 -5.71 -5.90
CA SER A 2 6.38 -6.08 -5.46
C SER A 2 7.45 -5.37 -6.30
N LEU A 3 8.61 -5.12 -5.69
CA LEU A 3 9.81 -4.52 -6.29
C LEU A 3 10.21 -5.12 -7.66
N ASP A 4 9.76 -6.33 -7.99
CA ASP A 4 10.02 -7.03 -9.25
C ASP A 4 8.80 -7.13 -10.20
N GLY A 5 7.65 -6.56 -9.83
CA GLY A 5 6.39 -6.69 -10.57
C GLY A 5 5.69 -8.05 -10.37
N SER A 6 6.16 -8.90 -9.44
CA SER A 6 5.44 -10.11 -9.05
C SER A 6 4.12 -9.74 -8.39
N THR A 7 3.02 -10.30 -8.89
CA THR A 7 1.66 -10.08 -8.35
C THR A 7 1.30 -11.06 -7.23
N ASN A 8 2.22 -11.97 -6.87
CA ASN A 8 1.93 -13.12 -6.01
C ASN A 8 2.58 -13.04 -4.63
N GLU A 9 3.40 -12.02 -4.41
CA GLU A 9 4.18 -11.78 -3.19
C GLU A 9 3.82 -10.40 -2.65
N MET A 10 3.85 -10.25 -1.33
CA MET A 10 3.58 -8.97 -0.65
C MET A 10 4.74 -8.62 0.26
N ASP A 11 5.43 -7.52 -0.02
CA ASP A 11 6.51 -7.03 0.85
C ASP A 11 5.99 -6.29 2.10
N PHE A 12 6.89 -5.90 3.00
CA PHE A 12 6.51 -5.28 4.27
C PHE A 12 5.88 -3.88 4.09
N ASP A 13 6.34 -3.13 3.09
CA ASP A 13 5.81 -1.79 2.80
C ASP A 13 4.41 -1.92 2.20
N GLU A 14 4.19 -2.89 1.32
CA GLU A 14 2.88 -3.24 0.77
C GLU A 14 1.92 -3.73 1.85
N PHE A 15 2.42 -4.54 2.80
CA PHE A 15 1.64 -4.99 3.94
C PHE A 15 1.23 -3.80 4.84
N HIS A 16 2.14 -2.85 5.08
CA HIS A 16 1.83 -1.62 5.82
C HIS A 16 0.74 -0.79 5.13
N ASP A 17 0.83 -0.64 3.80
CA ASP A 17 -0.20 0.02 3.01
C ASP A 17 -1.54 -0.69 3.12
N PHE A 18 -1.56 -2.01 2.92
CA PHE A 18 -2.76 -2.84 3.04
C PHE A 18 -3.44 -2.72 4.40
N VAL A 19 -2.66 -2.75 5.49
CA VAL A 19 -3.18 -2.65 6.86
C VAL A 19 -3.92 -1.34 7.08
N ILE A 20 -3.35 -0.24 6.59
CA ILE A 20 -3.95 1.09 6.72
C ILE A 20 -5.15 1.25 5.79
N ASP A 21 -5.02 0.87 4.52
CA ASP A 21 -6.08 0.99 3.51
C ASP A 21 -7.34 0.23 3.94
N CYS A 22 -7.16 -0.92 4.59
CA CYS A 22 -8.27 -1.73 5.07
C CYS A 22 -8.75 -1.38 6.48
N ASP A 23 -8.22 -0.34 7.13
CA ASP A 23 -8.54 0.07 8.50
C ASP A 23 -8.44 -1.08 9.51
N LEU A 24 -7.38 -1.88 9.41
CA LEU A 24 -7.15 -3.03 10.28
C LEU A 24 -6.65 -2.68 11.69
N PRO A 25 -5.82 -1.64 11.91
CA PRO A 25 -5.31 -1.32 13.24
C PRO A 25 -6.41 -1.04 14.24
N THR A 26 -6.18 -1.44 15.49
CA THR A 26 -7.02 -1.05 16.63
C THR A 26 -6.15 -0.48 17.74
N LYS A 27 -6.77 0.12 18.76
CA LYS A 27 -6.04 0.62 19.95
C LYS A 27 -5.23 -0.46 20.66
N ALA A 28 -5.72 -1.70 20.68
CA ALA A 28 -5.09 -2.82 21.36
C ALA A 28 -4.18 -3.65 20.43
N TYR A 29 -4.33 -3.50 19.12
CA TYR A 29 -3.67 -4.30 18.10
C TYR A 29 -3.27 -3.39 16.94
N GLY A 30 -2.15 -2.68 17.14
CA GLY A 30 -1.61 -1.71 16.19
C GLY A 30 -0.66 -2.34 15.17
N PHE A 31 -0.12 -1.51 14.27
CA PHE A 31 0.78 -1.98 13.22
C PHE A 31 2.03 -2.68 13.77
N ASP A 32 2.64 -2.18 14.85
CA ASP A 32 3.81 -2.82 15.46
C ASP A 32 3.57 -4.30 15.81
N THR A 33 2.38 -4.61 16.34
CA THR A 33 2.01 -5.99 16.66
C THR A 33 1.77 -6.82 15.39
N MET A 34 1.15 -6.23 14.37
CA MET A 34 0.98 -6.88 13.07
C MET A 34 2.31 -7.12 12.36
N GLY A 35 3.28 -6.21 12.50
CA GLY A 35 4.63 -6.34 11.94
C GLY A 35 5.40 -7.51 12.55
N LEU A 36 5.28 -7.73 13.86
CA LEU A 36 5.83 -8.94 14.49
C LEU A 36 5.21 -10.23 13.94
N GLN A 37 3.92 -10.21 13.61
CA GLN A 37 3.25 -11.36 13.01
C GLN A 37 3.68 -11.58 11.56
N TYR A 38 3.92 -10.50 10.80
CA TYR A 38 4.49 -10.55 9.45
C TYR A 38 5.86 -11.24 9.48
N GLU A 39 6.75 -10.81 10.38
CA GLU A 39 8.07 -11.44 10.55
C GLU A 39 7.95 -12.91 10.96
N GLU A 40 7.01 -13.25 11.85
CA GLU A 40 6.79 -14.63 12.27
C GLU A 40 6.26 -15.53 11.13
N ALA A 41 5.41 -15.00 10.26
CA ALA A 41 4.91 -15.72 9.09
C ALA A 41 6.06 -16.09 8.14
N ASN A 42 6.95 -15.13 7.83
CA ASN A 42 8.08 -15.31 6.91
C ASN A 42 9.23 -16.18 7.47
N LYS A 43 9.24 -16.53 8.76
CA LYS A 43 10.27 -17.44 9.30
C LYS A 43 10.23 -18.83 8.65
N GLY A 44 9.11 -19.20 8.05
CA GLY A 44 8.93 -20.49 7.38
C GLY A 44 9.55 -20.56 5.97
N SER A 45 9.62 -19.43 5.26
CA SER A 45 9.93 -19.36 3.82
C SER A 45 11.37 -18.91 3.52
N ASN A 46 12.08 -18.33 4.50
CA ASN A 46 13.45 -17.80 4.34
C ASN A 46 13.56 -16.66 3.31
N ASP A 47 12.44 -16.03 2.98
CA ASP A 47 12.33 -14.81 2.17
C ASP A 47 11.91 -13.62 3.05
N LYS A 48 11.49 -12.52 2.42
CA LYS A 48 11.05 -11.29 3.10
C LYS A 48 9.66 -10.84 2.65
N VAL A 49 8.90 -11.72 2.01
CA VAL A 49 7.64 -11.40 1.34
C VAL A 49 6.60 -12.43 1.73
N LEU A 50 5.35 -12.02 1.94
CA LEU A 50 4.28 -12.97 2.19
C LEU A 50 3.79 -13.57 0.88
N GLU A 51 3.80 -14.90 0.81
CA GLU A 51 2.99 -15.62 -0.16
C GLU A 51 1.50 -15.59 0.24
N LEU A 52 0.61 -15.92 -0.72
CA LEU A 52 -0.84 -15.93 -0.49
C LEU A 52 -1.27 -16.71 0.77
N HIS A 53 -0.64 -17.87 1.02
CA HIS A 53 -1.02 -18.71 2.15
C HIS A 53 -0.60 -18.12 3.50
N GLU A 54 0.55 -17.42 3.54
CA GLU A 54 1.04 -16.68 4.70
C GLU A 54 0.20 -15.43 4.95
N PHE A 55 -0.18 -14.73 3.87
CA PHE A 55 -1.12 -13.61 3.93
C PHE A 55 -2.48 -14.01 4.50
N ILE A 56 -3.08 -15.13 4.05
CA ILE A 56 -4.36 -15.61 4.60
C ILE A 56 -4.22 -16.00 6.08
N ALA A 57 -3.10 -16.63 6.47
CA ALA A 57 -2.83 -16.96 7.86
C ALA A 57 -2.72 -15.67 8.73
N MET A 58 -2.04 -14.65 8.21
CA MET A 58 -1.93 -13.33 8.83
C MET A 58 -3.29 -12.68 9.04
N VAL A 59 -4.09 -12.59 7.98
CA VAL A 59 -5.46 -12.06 8.02
C VAL A 59 -6.32 -12.81 9.04
N THR A 60 -6.18 -14.14 9.12
CA THR A 60 -6.92 -14.97 10.09
C THR A 60 -6.56 -14.60 11.53
N ARG A 61 -5.27 -14.39 11.83
CA ARG A 61 -4.81 -13.95 13.16
C ARG A 61 -5.31 -12.55 13.49
N VAL A 62 -5.28 -11.63 12.51
CA VAL A 62 -5.78 -10.25 12.67
C VAL A 62 -7.28 -10.27 12.96
N ALA A 63 -8.08 -11.01 12.20
CA ALA A 63 -9.52 -11.15 12.40
C ALA A 63 -9.84 -11.64 13.81
N PHE A 64 -9.17 -12.69 14.25
CA PHE A 64 -9.40 -13.27 15.56
C PHE A 64 -9.04 -12.29 16.69
N ASN A 65 -7.87 -11.65 16.65
CA ASN A 65 -7.44 -10.70 17.68
C ASN A 65 -8.32 -9.44 17.71
N ARG A 66 -8.73 -8.93 16.54
CA ARG A 66 -9.58 -7.74 16.43
C ARG A 66 -10.97 -7.99 17.03
N ALA A 67 -11.55 -9.15 16.75
CA ALA A 67 -12.87 -9.51 17.26
C ALA A 67 -12.83 -10.00 18.72
N ASN A 68 -11.68 -10.52 19.18
CA ASN A 68 -11.52 -11.12 20.51
C ASN A 68 -10.26 -10.60 21.24
N PRO A 69 -10.12 -9.28 21.50
CA PRO A 69 -8.88 -8.69 22.00
C PRO A 69 -8.48 -9.17 23.40
N GLN A 70 -9.39 -9.80 24.14
CA GLN A 70 -9.14 -10.30 25.50
C GLN A 70 -8.79 -11.79 25.56
N VAL A 71 -8.91 -12.51 24.43
CA VAL A 71 -8.62 -13.94 24.36
C VAL A 71 -7.14 -14.14 24.10
N GLY A 72 -6.47 -14.97 24.89
CA GLY A 72 -5.03 -15.25 24.73
C GLY A 72 -4.09 -14.24 25.38
N LEU A 73 -4.57 -13.13 25.95
CA LEU A 73 -3.73 -12.18 26.68
C LEU A 73 -3.23 -12.78 28.00
N LEU A 74 -1.93 -13.06 28.06
CA LEU A 74 -1.20 -13.28 29.31
C LEU A 74 -1.01 -11.92 30.02
N TYR A 75 -1.99 -11.49 30.81
CA TYR A 75 -1.76 -10.45 31.80
C TYR A 75 -0.83 -10.99 32.89
N ALA A 76 0.48 -10.94 32.65
CA ALA A 76 1.51 -11.44 33.56
C ALA A 76 1.60 -10.65 34.89
N ARG A 77 0.67 -9.73 35.18
CA ARG A 77 0.76 -8.86 36.36
C ARG A 77 -0.47 -8.72 37.24
N GLU A 78 -1.66 -9.14 36.82
CA GLU A 78 -2.81 -9.10 37.72
C GLU A 78 -3.73 -10.29 37.48
N SER A 79 -4.10 -10.93 38.58
CA SER A 79 -4.90 -12.14 38.75
C SER A 79 -6.36 -11.98 38.27
N LYS A 80 -6.59 -11.39 37.10
CA LYS A 80 -7.91 -11.30 36.46
C LYS A 80 -8.07 -12.49 35.52
N ALA A 81 -9.20 -13.18 35.68
CA ALA A 81 -9.54 -14.40 34.98
C ALA A 81 -9.36 -14.24 33.46
N PHE A 82 -8.71 -15.24 32.87
CA PHE A 82 -8.57 -15.42 31.44
C PHE A 82 -9.96 -15.55 30.79
N LYS A 83 -10.25 -14.77 29.75
CA LYS A 83 -11.38 -15.10 28.88
C LYS A 83 -10.92 -16.21 27.93
N THR A 84 -11.31 -17.45 28.25
CA THR A 84 -11.12 -18.63 27.38
C THR A 84 -12.01 -18.60 26.15
N GLU A 85 -13.18 -17.98 26.29
CA GLU A 85 -14.23 -18.02 25.28
C GLU A 85 -14.14 -16.80 24.37
N ALA A 86 -14.16 -17.06 23.07
CA ALA A 86 -14.23 -16.05 22.02
C ALA A 86 -15.67 -15.54 21.89
N ASP A 87 -15.86 -14.22 21.96
CA ASP A 87 -17.15 -13.58 21.73
C ASP A 87 -17.56 -13.67 20.25
N SER A 88 -16.58 -13.69 19.33
CA SER A 88 -16.77 -13.90 17.90
C SER A 88 -15.74 -14.90 17.37
N PRO A 89 -16.03 -16.22 17.39
CA PRO A 89 -15.08 -17.26 17.01
C PRO A 89 -14.84 -17.31 15.49
N LEU A 90 -13.84 -18.10 15.08
CA LEU A 90 -13.69 -18.48 13.68
C LEU A 90 -14.79 -19.49 13.28
N PRO A 91 -15.32 -19.42 12.03
CA PRO A 91 -14.87 -18.57 10.93
C PRO A 91 -15.55 -17.19 10.88
N ASP A 92 -16.50 -16.88 11.76
CA ASP A 92 -17.38 -15.71 11.64
C ASP A 92 -16.60 -14.38 11.66
N CYS A 93 -15.67 -14.20 12.59
CA CYS A 93 -14.84 -12.99 12.65
C CYS A 93 -13.97 -12.79 11.40
N LEU A 94 -13.52 -13.89 10.78
CA LEU A 94 -12.78 -13.84 9.52
C LEU A 94 -13.70 -13.43 8.36
N ALA A 95 -14.90 -13.98 8.28
CA ALA A 95 -15.87 -13.64 7.24
C ALA A 95 -16.25 -12.14 7.31
N GLU A 96 -16.48 -11.60 8.51
CA GLU A 96 -16.75 -10.19 8.73
C GLU A 96 -15.57 -9.31 8.29
N LEU A 97 -14.35 -9.66 8.70
CA LEU A 97 -13.15 -8.91 8.30
C LEU A 97 -12.92 -8.97 6.78
N MET A 98 -13.17 -10.12 6.14
CA MET A 98 -13.11 -10.27 4.69
C MET A 98 -14.13 -9.42 3.96
N ALA A 99 -15.35 -9.30 4.48
CA ALA A 99 -16.33 -8.39 3.90
C ALA A 99 -15.91 -6.92 3.98
N GLN A 100 -15.15 -6.52 5.02
CA GLN A 100 -14.54 -5.19 5.12
C GLN A 100 -13.35 -5.04 4.15
N ILE A 101 -12.39 -5.97 4.20
CA ILE A 101 -11.19 -5.94 3.34
C ILE A 101 -11.59 -5.90 1.86
N LEU A 102 -12.51 -6.73 1.39
CA LEU A 102 -12.91 -6.74 -0.03
C LEU A 102 -13.55 -5.43 -0.52
N LYS A 103 -14.06 -4.60 0.41
CA LYS A 103 -14.63 -3.27 0.11
C LYS A 103 -13.58 -2.18 0.12
N LEU A 104 -12.65 -2.23 1.07
CA LEU A 104 -11.68 -1.17 1.33
C LEU A 104 -10.33 -1.40 0.65
N ALA A 105 -9.97 -2.67 0.42
CA ALA A 105 -8.73 -3.03 -0.24
C ALA A 105 -8.65 -2.35 -1.61
N ARG A 106 -7.50 -1.74 -1.83
CA ARG A 106 -7.16 -1.07 -3.07
C ARG A 106 -7.33 -2.02 -4.24
N ARG A 107 -7.86 -1.48 -5.34
CA ARG A 107 -7.96 -2.19 -6.63
C ARG A 107 -6.97 -1.56 -7.59
N ASP A 108 -6.38 -2.39 -8.44
CA ASP A 108 -5.63 -1.88 -9.58
C ASP A 108 -6.62 -1.32 -10.61
N ASN A 109 -6.71 0.01 -10.64
CA ASN A 109 -7.54 0.76 -11.58
C ASN A 109 -6.68 1.64 -12.51
N ALA A 110 -5.37 1.36 -12.63
CA ALA A 110 -4.47 2.16 -13.45
C ALA A 110 -4.89 2.17 -14.93
N ALA A 111 -5.32 1.02 -15.45
CA ALA A 111 -5.82 0.89 -16.82
C ALA A 111 -7.11 1.69 -17.05
N GLU A 112 -8.02 1.70 -16.06
CA GLU A 112 -9.24 2.51 -16.11
C GLU A 112 -8.87 4.00 -16.12
N PHE A 113 -8.06 4.45 -15.16
CA PHE A 113 -7.59 5.83 -15.07
C PHE A 113 -6.97 6.34 -16.37
N LYS A 114 -6.10 5.54 -16.99
CA LYS A 114 -5.45 5.88 -18.27
C LYS A 114 -6.45 6.10 -19.41
N THR A 115 -7.56 5.37 -19.41
CA THR A 115 -8.55 5.42 -20.50
C THR A 115 -9.72 6.37 -20.23
N THR A 116 -9.94 6.75 -18.97
CA THR A 116 -11.05 7.63 -18.57
C THR A 116 -10.58 9.02 -18.20
N THR A 117 -9.68 9.14 -17.22
CA THR A 117 -9.36 10.40 -16.55
C THR A 117 -8.14 11.06 -17.18
N LEU A 118 -7.10 10.30 -17.52
CA LEU A 118 -5.87 10.86 -18.10
C LEU A 118 -6.12 11.52 -19.46
N VAL A 119 -7.11 11.02 -20.21
CA VAL A 119 -7.52 11.54 -21.52
C VAL A 119 -8.44 12.76 -21.43
N GLU A 120 -8.86 13.17 -20.24
CA GLU A 120 -9.73 14.33 -20.09
C GLU A 120 -9.02 15.61 -20.56
N PRO A 121 -9.70 16.50 -21.33
CA PRO A 121 -9.08 17.71 -21.84
C PRO A 121 -8.47 18.61 -20.75
N VAL A 122 -9.10 18.67 -19.58
CA VAL A 122 -8.64 19.49 -18.45
C VAL A 122 -7.35 18.93 -17.85
N VAL A 123 -7.23 17.61 -17.74
CA VAL A 123 -6.02 16.94 -17.27
C VAL A 123 -4.88 17.17 -18.26
N HIS A 124 -5.14 16.95 -19.55
CA HIS A 124 -4.17 17.22 -20.59
C HIS A 124 -3.72 18.69 -20.64
N GLU A 125 -4.65 19.65 -20.52
CA GLU A 125 -4.30 21.07 -20.49
C GLU A 125 -3.39 21.41 -19.30
N THR A 126 -3.67 20.81 -18.14
CA THR A 126 -2.87 21.00 -16.92
C THR A 126 -1.47 20.40 -17.09
N LEU A 127 -1.36 19.19 -17.64
CA LEU A 127 -0.08 18.53 -17.92
C LEU A 127 0.73 19.32 -18.95
N GLN A 128 0.10 19.83 -20.02
CA GLN A 128 0.80 20.65 -21.01
C GLN A 128 1.36 21.94 -20.41
N LYS A 129 0.62 22.59 -19.49
CA LYS A 129 1.11 23.79 -18.79
C LYS A 129 2.32 23.51 -17.89
N ARG A 130 2.44 22.29 -17.37
CA ARG A 130 3.52 21.85 -16.48
C ARG A 130 4.63 21.09 -17.22
N ARG A 131 4.54 20.97 -18.54
CA ARG A 131 5.44 20.12 -19.33
C ARG A 131 6.91 20.52 -19.18
N ASP A 132 7.19 21.83 -19.19
CA ASP A 132 8.56 22.33 -19.04
C ASP A 132 9.09 22.06 -17.63
N ASP A 133 8.25 22.22 -16.60
CA ASP A 133 8.60 21.91 -15.20
C ASP A 133 8.91 20.41 -15.04
N LEU A 134 8.08 19.55 -15.64
CA LEU A 134 8.26 18.08 -15.63
C LEU A 134 9.51 17.67 -16.39
N SER A 135 9.80 18.29 -17.53
CA SER A 135 11.03 18.03 -18.28
C SER A 135 12.27 18.47 -17.50
N GLN A 136 12.22 19.61 -16.81
CA GLN A 136 13.32 20.08 -15.99
C GLN A 136 13.52 19.17 -14.76
N TRP A 137 12.44 18.78 -14.10
CA TRP A 137 12.48 17.81 -13.02
C TRP A 137 13.12 16.51 -13.50
N TRP A 138 12.73 16.04 -14.68
CA TRP A 138 13.26 14.82 -15.28
C TRP A 138 14.78 14.87 -15.49
N GLU A 139 15.29 15.95 -16.08
CA GLU A 139 16.74 16.16 -16.25
C GLU A 139 17.49 16.11 -14.92
N MET A 140 16.91 16.71 -13.87
CA MET A 140 17.48 16.67 -12.52
C MET A 140 17.43 15.28 -11.88
N ALA A 141 16.32 14.57 -12.04
CA ALA A 141 16.10 13.25 -11.44
C ALA A 141 16.97 12.17 -12.12
N SER A 142 17.06 12.19 -13.46
CA SER A 142 17.89 11.27 -14.25
C SER A 142 19.38 11.57 -14.15
N GLY A 143 19.75 12.79 -13.76
CA GLY A 143 21.14 13.27 -13.81
C GLY A 143 21.66 13.40 -15.24
N GLY A 144 20.77 13.69 -16.21
CA GLY A 144 21.09 13.79 -17.63
C GLY A 144 21.28 12.44 -18.34
N LYS A 145 20.75 11.35 -17.76
CA LYS A 145 20.72 10.03 -18.39
C LYS A 145 19.48 9.86 -19.26
N ASP A 146 19.57 8.97 -20.23
CA ASP A 146 18.45 8.63 -21.11
C ASP A 146 17.34 7.84 -20.39
N THR A 147 17.65 7.20 -19.26
CA THR A 147 16.68 6.48 -18.42
C THR A 147 16.94 6.68 -16.93
N ILE A 148 15.92 6.40 -16.12
CA ILE A 148 15.99 6.34 -14.66
C ILE A 148 15.50 4.97 -14.22
N GLU A 149 16.27 4.36 -13.33
CA GLU A 149 15.85 3.13 -12.66
C GLU A 149 14.84 3.46 -11.55
N ILE A 150 14.20 2.44 -11.00
CA ILE A 150 13.10 2.63 -10.04
C ILE A 150 13.58 3.29 -8.73
N GLU A 151 14.77 2.94 -8.22
CA GLU A 151 15.27 3.48 -6.96
C GLU A 151 15.60 4.99 -7.04
N PRO A 152 16.38 5.48 -8.03
CA PRO A 152 16.61 6.92 -8.17
C PRO A 152 15.31 7.71 -8.41
N TRP A 153 14.32 7.09 -9.07
CA TRP A 153 13.01 7.69 -9.27
C TRP A 153 12.23 7.84 -7.94
N VAL A 154 12.18 6.78 -7.12
CA VAL A 154 11.59 6.85 -5.77
C VAL A 154 12.30 7.90 -4.91
N GLU A 155 13.64 7.95 -4.94
CA GLU A 155 14.42 8.96 -4.20
C GLU A 155 14.11 10.39 -4.67
N ALA A 156 13.88 10.58 -5.97
CA ALA A 156 13.52 11.89 -6.51
C ALA A 156 12.15 12.36 -6.00
N LEU A 157 11.17 11.44 -5.91
CA LEU A 157 9.85 11.74 -5.34
C LEU A 157 9.91 11.98 -3.82
N ASP A 158 10.74 11.23 -3.10
CA ASP A 158 10.95 11.42 -1.67
C ASP A 158 11.54 12.80 -1.35
N LYS A 159 12.52 13.26 -2.14
CA LYS A 159 13.11 14.61 -2.02
C LYS A 159 12.11 15.73 -2.21
N LEU A 160 11.01 15.47 -2.92
CA LEU A 160 9.89 16.40 -3.10
C LEU A 160 8.86 16.31 -1.96
N LEU A 161 9.06 15.43 -0.99
CA LEU A 161 8.17 15.17 0.14
C LEU A 161 6.75 14.77 -0.30
N LEU A 162 6.66 14.03 -1.42
CA LEU A 162 5.36 13.60 -1.97
C LEU A 162 4.75 12.45 -1.17
N PHE A 163 5.57 11.61 -0.53
CA PHE A 163 5.09 10.48 0.26
C PHE A 163 4.42 10.95 1.55
N SER A 164 3.10 11.02 1.51
CA SER A 164 2.31 11.58 2.59
C SER A 164 0.85 11.13 2.54
N ASP A 165 0.19 11.30 3.68
CA ASP A 165 -1.26 11.20 3.81
C ASP A 165 -1.85 12.61 3.88
N VAL A 166 -2.78 12.91 2.98
CA VAL A 166 -3.50 14.17 2.94
C VAL A 166 -4.97 13.89 3.14
N GLU A 167 -5.58 14.55 4.13
CA GLU A 167 -7.02 14.54 4.31
C GLU A 167 -7.63 15.76 3.60
N ILE A 168 -8.53 15.48 2.66
CA ILE A 168 -9.23 16.50 1.87
C ILE A 168 -10.67 16.53 2.35
N GLU A 169 -11.11 17.67 2.87
CA GLU A 169 -12.53 17.89 3.15
C GLU A 169 -13.30 17.94 1.84
N ILE A 170 -14.31 17.09 1.69
CA ILE A 170 -15.20 17.07 0.53
C ILE A 170 -16.49 17.84 0.84
N ALA A 171 -17.24 18.18 -0.22
CA ALA A 171 -18.33 19.16 -0.14
C ALA A 171 -19.47 18.83 0.85
N ASP A 172 -19.58 17.57 1.28
CA ASP A 172 -20.56 17.13 2.29
C ASP A 172 -20.06 17.25 3.74
N GLY A 173 -18.85 17.77 3.94
CA GLY A 173 -18.20 17.94 5.25
C GLY A 173 -17.51 16.68 5.77
N SER A 174 -17.47 15.60 4.99
CA SER A 174 -16.64 14.43 5.31
C SER A 174 -15.20 14.62 4.80
N PHE A 175 -14.27 13.82 5.32
CA PHE A 175 -12.86 13.85 4.92
C PHE A 175 -12.54 12.64 4.05
N HIS A 176 -11.88 12.89 2.92
CA HIS A 176 -11.32 11.87 2.07
C HIS A 176 -9.81 11.83 2.25
N ARG A 177 -9.28 10.69 2.71
CA ARG A 177 -7.83 10.49 2.85
C ARG A 177 -7.24 10.06 1.51
N VAL A 178 -6.37 10.90 0.98
CA VAL A 178 -5.51 10.61 -0.18
C VAL A 178 -4.14 10.25 0.35
N ARG A 179 -3.66 9.05 0.02
CA ARG A 179 -2.33 8.58 0.41
C ARG A 179 -1.49 8.37 -0.83
N PHE A 180 -0.29 8.93 -0.85
CA PHE A 180 0.76 8.58 -1.80
C PHE A 180 1.92 7.90 -1.07
N SER A 181 2.22 6.65 -1.39
CA SER A 181 3.22 5.83 -0.71
C SER A 181 4.28 5.29 -1.68
N VAL A 182 5.39 4.79 -1.13
CA VAL A 182 6.46 4.20 -1.94
C VAL A 182 5.99 3.02 -2.79
N PRO A 183 5.19 2.05 -2.26
CA PRO A 183 4.67 0.96 -3.10
C PRO A 183 3.77 1.44 -4.23
N GLN A 184 2.99 2.51 -4.01
CA GLN A 184 2.16 3.10 -5.07
C GLN A 184 3.02 3.74 -6.15
N ALA A 185 4.07 4.44 -5.76
CA ALA A 185 5.00 5.02 -6.68
C ALA A 185 5.63 3.90 -7.54
N LYS A 186 6.19 2.87 -6.90
CA LYS A 186 6.78 1.73 -7.63
C LYS A 186 5.78 1.08 -8.59
N ALA A 187 4.52 0.92 -8.16
CA ALA A 187 3.46 0.39 -9.03
C ALA A 187 3.17 1.31 -10.24
N ALA A 188 3.11 2.63 -10.03
CA ALA A 188 2.93 3.60 -11.12
C ALA A 188 4.10 3.56 -12.11
N PHE A 189 5.34 3.48 -11.61
CA PHE A 189 6.53 3.29 -12.43
C PHE A 189 6.41 2.01 -13.27
N CYS A 190 6.13 0.87 -12.65
CA CYS A 190 6.00 -0.40 -13.37
C CYS A 190 4.85 -0.40 -14.39
N ALA A 191 3.75 0.29 -14.12
CA ALA A 191 2.59 0.37 -15.01
C ALA A 191 2.76 1.38 -16.17
N GLY A 192 3.66 2.35 -16.03
CA GLY A 192 3.92 3.38 -17.04
C GLY A 192 5.20 3.18 -17.84
N CYS A 193 6.14 2.34 -17.37
CA CYS A 193 7.33 1.98 -18.13
C CYS A 193 7.06 0.82 -19.09
N GLN A 194 7.58 0.90 -20.31
CA GLN A 194 7.53 -0.21 -21.27
C GLN A 194 8.33 -1.42 -20.78
N ASP A 195 9.51 -1.18 -20.19
CA ASP A 195 10.35 -2.21 -19.56
C ASP A 195 10.94 -1.65 -18.25
N PRO A 196 10.29 -1.91 -17.10
CA PRO A 196 10.74 -1.41 -15.81
C PRO A 196 12.17 -1.81 -15.43
N GLN A 197 12.70 -2.91 -15.98
CA GLN A 197 14.07 -3.37 -15.71
C GLN A 197 15.12 -2.54 -16.44
N LEU A 198 14.78 -1.93 -17.57
CA LEU A 198 15.65 -1.03 -18.32
C LEU A 198 15.52 0.43 -17.89
N GLY A 199 14.54 0.71 -17.03
CA GLY A 199 14.23 2.04 -16.53
C GLY A 199 13.26 2.81 -17.42
N MET A 200 12.79 3.94 -16.89
CA MET A 200 11.82 4.82 -17.53
C MET A 200 12.50 5.82 -18.46
N MET A 201 11.95 6.01 -19.64
CA MET A 201 12.35 7.00 -20.63
C MET A 201 11.68 8.38 -20.38
N PRO A 202 12.27 9.49 -20.86
CA PRO A 202 11.70 10.83 -20.77
C PRO A 202 10.25 10.95 -21.27
N SER A 203 9.92 10.23 -22.34
CA SER A 203 8.58 10.23 -22.94
C SER A 203 7.52 9.57 -22.07
N GLU A 204 7.94 8.65 -21.20
CA GLU A 204 7.06 7.85 -20.33
C GLU A 204 6.76 8.58 -19.01
N VAL A 205 7.55 9.61 -18.65
CA VAL A 205 7.36 10.41 -17.43
C VAL A 205 5.94 11.00 -17.36
N LEU A 206 5.39 11.47 -18.49
CA LEU A 206 4.04 12.04 -18.54
C LEU A 206 2.93 11.02 -18.27
N GLU A 207 3.21 9.72 -18.41
CA GLU A 207 2.26 8.65 -18.09
C GLU A 207 2.36 8.19 -16.64
N CYS A 208 3.48 8.50 -15.97
CA CYS A 208 3.82 8.02 -14.62
C CYS A 208 3.59 9.05 -13.51
N VAL A 209 3.50 10.35 -13.83
CA VAL A 209 3.45 11.47 -12.88
C VAL A 209 2.07 12.13 -12.85
#